data_AF-A0A0B1SKC9-F1
#
_entry.id   AF-A0A0B1SKC9-F1
#
_cell.length_a   1.000
_cell.length_b   1.000
_cell.length_c   1.000
_cell.angle_alpha   90.00
_cell.angle_beta   90.00
_cell.angle_gamma   90.00
#
_symmetry.space_group_name_H-M   'P 1'
#
loop_
_entity.id
_entity.type
_entity.pdbx_description
1 polymer ?
#
loop_
_entity_poly.entity_id
_entity_poly.type
_entity_poly.pdbx_seq_one_letter_code
_entity_poly.pdbx_strand_id
1 'polypeptide(L)'
;MAAWSEKREGNFLTAEKLVQPWRSLFYPTDVSGERSYAFVGALANLERVILEYVFDRVCVLGFKPVYVPDLVSKEVTEACGVSQRTQKDTQYSLQDEPDVALSGTAEVEMYVMCTAEQSEAELDYLVQI
;
A
#
# COMPACT_ATOMS: atom_id res chain seq x y z
N MET A 1 6.71 16.84 21.60
CA MET A 1 5.90 15.69 21.13
C MET A 1 4.51 15.84 21.69
N ALA A 2 3.49 15.94 20.85
CA ALA A 2 2.10 15.86 21.30
C ALA A 2 1.79 14.39 21.58
N ALA A 3 1.39 14.06 22.80
CA ALA A 3 0.84 12.75 23.14
C ALA A 3 -0.68 12.89 23.23
N TRP A 4 -1.41 11.97 22.61
CA TRP A 4 -2.86 11.93 22.66
C TRP A 4 -3.30 10.71 23.45
N SER A 5 -4.20 10.92 24.41
CA SER A 5 -4.81 9.90 25.28
C SER A 5 -3.86 9.15 26.22
N GLU A 6 -4.43 8.34 27.10
CA GLU A 6 -3.72 7.48 28.05
C GLU A 6 -3.53 6.08 27.48
N LYS A 7 -2.34 5.49 27.69
CA LYS A 7 -2.09 4.10 27.33
C LYS A 7 -2.97 3.19 28.19
N ARG A 8 -3.67 2.26 27.56
CA ARG A 8 -4.46 1.26 28.29
C ARG A 8 -3.53 0.32 29.05
N GLU A 9 -3.84 0.06 30.31
CA GLU A 9 -3.14 -0.89 31.19
C GLU A 9 -3.93 -2.21 31.29
N GLY A 10 -3.23 -3.36 31.32
CA GLY A 10 -3.86 -4.67 31.42
C GLY A 10 -3.16 -5.79 30.65
N ASN A 11 -3.75 -6.99 30.71
CA ASN A 11 -3.28 -8.16 29.96
C ASN A 11 -3.88 -8.12 28.54
N PHE A 12 -3.14 -7.55 27.58
CA PHE A 12 -3.58 -7.45 26.19
C PHE A 12 -3.09 -8.64 25.37
N LEU A 13 -3.96 -9.11 24.48
CA LEU A 13 -3.61 -10.06 23.44
C LEU A 13 -3.08 -9.31 22.22
N THR A 14 -2.25 -9.97 21.42
CA THR A 14 -1.84 -9.44 20.11
C THR A 14 -3.04 -9.42 19.16
N ALA A 15 -2.98 -8.60 18.10
CA ALA A 15 -4.05 -8.51 17.12
C ALA A 15 -4.40 -9.88 16.52
N GLU A 16 -3.38 -10.68 16.21
CA GLU A 16 -3.53 -12.04 15.67
C GLU A 16 -4.27 -12.97 16.64
N LYS A 17 -3.94 -12.90 17.93
CA LYS A 17 -4.62 -13.68 18.97
C LYS A 17 -6.06 -13.22 19.19
N LEU A 18 -6.32 -11.92 19.09
CA LEU A 18 -7.66 -11.36 19.24
C LEU A 18 -8.60 -11.83 18.12
N VAL A 19 -8.10 -11.92 16.89
CA VAL A 19 -8.91 -12.26 15.72
C VAL A 19 -8.96 -13.77 15.44
N GLN A 20 -8.12 -14.57 16.11
CA GLN A 20 -8.07 -16.02 15.96
C GLN A 20 -9.46 -16.70 16.09
N PRO A 21 -10.34 -16.32 17.06
CA PRO A 21 -11.67 -16.91 17.18
C PRO A 21 -12.61 -16.60 16.01
N TRP A 22 -12.35 -15.51 15.26
CA TRP A 22 -13.22 -15.07 14.16
C TRP A 22 -13.06 -15.90 12.90
N ARG A 23 -11.98 -16.71 12.81
CA ARG A 23 -11.65 -17.54 11.64
C ARG A 23 -11.65 -16.73 10.33
N SER A 24 -11.19 -15.50 10.41
CA SER A 24 -11.25 -14.49 9.34
C SER A 24 -9.88 -14.10 8.78
N LEU A 25 -8.80 -14.72 9.28
CA LEU A 25 -7.42 -14.48 8.87
C LEU A 25 -6.80 -15.81 8.44
N PHE A 26 -6.29 -15.85 7.21
CA PHE A 26 -5.62 -17.01 6.63
C PHE A 26 -4.23 -16.65 6.11
N TYR A 27 -3.35 -17.64 6.05
CA TYR A 27 -1.99 -17.53 5.54
C TYR A 27 -1.80 -18.50 4.37
N PRO A 28 -1.99 -18.07 3.11
CA PRO A 28 -1.84 -18.92 1.94
C PRO A 28 -0.36 -19.11 1.55
N THR A 29 0.45 -19.67 2.44
CA THR A 29 1.91 -19.76 2.26
C THR A 29 2.32 -20.58 1.05
N ASP A 30 1.58 -21.63 0.72
CA ASP A 30 1.90 -22.52 -0.41
C ASP A 30 1.62 -21.87 -1.77
N VAL A 31 0.78 -20.83 -1.80
CA VAL A 31 0.34 -20.15 -3.03
C VAL A 31 1.01 -18.79 -3.18
N SER A 32 1.12 -18.03 -2.09
CA SER A 32 1.57 -16.64 -2.10
C SER A 32 2.85 -16.40 -1.29
N GLY A 33 3.48 -17.45 -0.77
CA GLY A 33 4.72 -17.36 -0.01
C GLY A 33 4.55 -16.87 1.43
N GLU A 34 5.68 -16.75 2.13
CA GLU A 34 5.71 -16.27 3.52
C GLU A 34 5.28 -14.81 3.63
N ARG A 35 4.71 -14.43 4.79
CA ARG A 35 4.21 -13.08 5.12
C ARG A 35 2.97 -12.63 4.34
N SER A 36 2.49 -13.42 3.39
CA SER A 36 1.20 -13.21 2.74
C SER A 36 0.05 -13.60 3.68
N TYR A 37 -1.01 -12.79 3.69
CA TYR A 37 -2.21 -13.01 4.48
C TYR A 37 -3.47 -12.66 3.68
N ALA A 38 -4.58 -13.28 4.04
CA ALA A 38 -5.88 -13.00 3.46
C ALA A 38 -6.92 -12.77 4.57
N PHE A 39 -7.65 -11.66 4.46
CA PHE A 39 -8.80 -11.39 5.30
C PHE A 39 -10.09 -11.85 4.63
N VAL A 40 -10.99 -12.42 5.42
CA VAL A 40 -12.36 -12.74 4.98
C VAL A 40 -13.37 -12.31 6.05
N GLY A 41 -14.65 -12.24 5.68
CA GLY A 41 -15.73 -12.02 6.63
C GLY A 41 -15.55 -10.73 7.45
N ALA A 42 -15.50 -10.85 8.77
CA ALA A 42 -15.44 -9.71 9.67
C ALA A 42 -14.20 -8.82 9.48
N LEU A 43 -13.02 -9.40 9.21
CA LEU A 43 -11.80 -8.61 9.00
C LEU A 43 -11.78 -7.90 7.66
N ALA A 44 -12.22 -8.55 6.59
CA ALA A 44 -12.32 -7.91 5.27
C ALA A 44 -13.31 -6.72 5.32
N ASN A 45 -14.42 -6.88 6.05
CA ASN A 45 -15.36 -5.78 6.24
C ASN A 45 -14.78 -4.64 7.10
N LEU A 46 -14.01 -4.98 8.14
CA LEU A 46 -13.34 -3.99 8.99
C LEU A 46 -12.33 -3.16 8.17
N GLU A 47 -11.49 -3.81 7.37
CA GLU A 47 -10.54 -3.15 6.48
C GLU A 47 -11.25 -2.18 5.53
N ARG A 48 -12.29 -2.65 4.83
CA ARG A 48 -13.10 -1.82 3.92
C ARG A 48 -13.65 -0.58 4.62
N VAL A 49 -14.28 -0.76 5.79
CA VAL A 49 -14.91 0.36 6.53
C VAL A 49 -13.86 1.36 7.05
N ILE A 50 -12.68 0.90 7.45
CA ILE A 50 -11.58 1.79 7.86
C ILE A 50 -11.12 2.63 6.66
N LEU A 51 -10.91 2.01 5.50
CA LEU A 51 -10.50 2.70 4.28
C LEU A 51 -11.55 3.74 3.85
N GLU A 52 -12.82 3.36 3.81
CA GLU A 52 -13.95 4.26 3.50
C GLU A 52 -14.03 5.43 4.49
N TYR A 53 -13.92 5.15 5.80
CA TYR A 53 -13.92 6.21 6.82
C TYR A 53 -12.77 7.20 6.60
N VAL A 54 -11.54 6.73 6.43
CA VAL A 54 -10.39 7.63 6.21
C VAL A 54 -10.59 8.45 4.94
N PHE A 55 -11.02 7.82 3.85
CA PHE A 55 -11.30 8.46 2.57
C PHE A 55 -12.33 9.60 2.72
N ASP A 56 -13.48 9.32 3.35
CA ASP A 56 -14.52 10.32 3.57
C ASP A 56 -14.02 11.47 4.46
N ARG A 57 -13.25 11.14 5.51
CA ARG A 57 -12.69 12.14 6.43
C ARG A 57 -11.72 13.09 5.73
N VAL A 58 -10.83 12.59 4.88
CA VAL A 58 -9.88 13.45 4.15
C VAL A 58 -10.58 14.27 3.06
N CYS A 59 -11.59 13.72 2.39
CA CYS A 59 -12.39 14.47 1.42
C CYS A 59 -13.10 15.67 2.06
N VAL A 60 -13.68 15.50 3.25
CA VAL A 60 -14.30 16.60 4.01
C VAL A 60 -13.28 17.68 4.40
N LEU A 61 -12.01 17.33 4.57
CA LEU A 61 -10.92 18.28 4.83
C LEU A 61 -10.43 19.01 3.57
N GLY A 62 -11.03 18.75 2.41
CA GLY A 62 -10.71 19.41 1.14
C GLY A 62 -9.63 18.71 0.32
N PHE A 63 -9.20 17.51 0.70
CA PHE A 63 -8.33 16.69 -0.14
C PHE A 63 -9.10 16.20 -1.36
N LYS A 64 -8.44 16.21 -2.52
CA LYS A 64 -9.01 15.67 -3.77
C LYS A 64 -8.58 14.22 -3.93
N PRO A 65 -9.51 13.28 -4.15
CA PRO A 65 -9.15 11.90 -4.45
C PRO A 65 -8.46 11.83 -5.82
N VAL A 66 -7.42 11.00 -5.90
CA VAL A 66 -6.66 10.72 -7.12
C VAL A 66 -6.46 9.21 -7.21
N TYR A 67 -6.58 8.67 -8.42
CA TYR A 67 -6.24 7.28 -8.72
C TYR A 67 -4.88 7.28 -9.39
N VAL A 68 -3.97 6.47 -8.89
CA VAL A 68 -2.59 6.36 -9.38
C VAL A 68 -2.32 4.92 -9.81
N PRO A 69 -1.45 4.68 -10.81
CA PRO A 69 -0.99 3.32 -11.11
C PRO A 69 -0.21 2.76 -9.90
N ASP A 70 -0.16 1.43 -9.74
CA ASP A 70 0.67 0.79 -8.70
C ASP A 70 2.06 0.37 -9.23
N LEU A 71 2.20 0.32 -10.56
CA LEU A 71 3.44 0.01 -11.27
C LEU A 71 4.05 1.30 -11.79
N VAL A 72 5.34 1.50 -11.55
CA VAL A 72 6.09 2.69 -11.95
C VAL A 72 7.48 2.32 -12.43
N SER A 73 8.11 3.21 -13.21
CA SER A 73 9.51 3.02 -13.56
C SER A 73 10.41 3.11 -12.34
N LYS A 74 11.51 2.36 -12.34
CA LYS A 74 12.50 2.39 -11.25
C LYS A 74 13.08 3.79 -11.05
N GLU A 75 13.28 4.54 -12.13
CA GLU A 75 13.77 5.93 -12.08
C GLU A 75 12.90 6.83 -11.19
N VAL A 76 11.57 6.67 -11.27
CA VAL A 76 10.62 7.40 -10.42
C VAL A 76 10.82 7.02 -8.96
N THR A 77 10.95 5.73 -8.68
CA THR A 77 11.09 5.25 -7.30
C THR A 77 12.41 5.72 -6.68
N GLU A 78 13.48 5.74 -7.46
CA GLU A 78 14.77 6.30 -7.06
C GLU A 78 14.69 7.81 -6.82
N ALA A 79 13.98 8.55 -7.67
CA ALA A 79 13.74 9.98 -7.51
C ALA A 79 12.97 10.31 -6.21
N CYS A 80 12.06 9.42 -5.80
CA CYS A 80 11.34 9.51 -4.52
C CYS A 80 12.18 9.04 -3.32
N GLY A 81 13.45 8.73 -3.52
CA GLY A 81 14.38 8.29 -2.47
C GLY A 81 14.23 6.82 -2.08
N VAL A 82 13.40 6.05 -2.80
CA VAL A 82 13.32 4.58 -2.69
C VAL A 82 14.54 4.00 -3.38
N SER A 83 15.67 4.09 -2.67
CA SER A 83 16.97 3.62 -3.12
C SER A 83 17.32 2.30 -2.44
N GLN A 84 17.91 1.38 -3.19
CA GLN A 84 18.42 0.12 -2.67
C GLN A 84 19.68 0.37 -1.82
N ARG A 85 19.49 0.75 -0.55
CA ARG A 85 20.61 0.97 0.38
C ARG A 85 21.27 -0.32 0.88
N THR A 86 20.64 -1.46 0.61
CA THR A 86 21.05 -2.78 1.11
C THR A 86 21.11 -3.77 -0.06
N GLN A 87 21.94 -4.81 0.07
CA GLN A 87 22.13 -5.88 -0.92
C GLN A 87 20.87 -6.76 -1.18
N LYS A 88 19.72 -6.41 -0.60
CA LYS A 88 18.44 -7.09 -0.78
C LYS A 88 17.47 -6.15 -1.46
N ASP A 89 16.97 -6.57 -2.62
CA ASP A 89 15.90 -5.89 -3.32
C ASP A 89 14.68 -5.82 -2.41
N THR A 90 14.29 -4.60 -2.04
CA THR A 90 13.09 -4.35 -1.22
C THR A 90 11.87 -4.09 -2.09
N GLN A 91 12.08 -4.05 -3.42
CA GLN A 91 11.09 -3.68 -4.41
C GLN A 91 10.86 -4.86 -5.36
N TYR A 92 9.60 -5.10 -5.71
CA TYR A 92 9.23 -6.13 -6.67
C TYR A 92 9.29 -5.53 -8.08
N SER A 93 9.95 -6.21 -9.02
CA SER A 93 9.97 -5.81 -10.44
C SER A 93 9.33 -6.88 -11.31
N LEU A 94 8.81 -6.48 -12.47
CA LEU A 94 8.32 -7.42 -13.46
C LEU A 94 9.47 -8.23 -14.04
N GLN A 95 9.20 -9.49 -14.39
CA GLN A 95 10.22 -10.37 -14.93
C GLN A 95 10.61 -9.97 -16.36
N ASP A 96 9.63 -9.62 -17.19
CA ASP A 96 9.84 -9.26 -18.59
C ASP A 96 10.27 -7.78 -18.77
N GLU A 97 9.91 -6.93 -17.80
CA GLU A 97 10.18 -5.48 -17.81
C GLU A 97 10.92 -5.09 -16.52
N PRO A 98 12.25 -5.30 -16.44
CA PRO A 98 13.01 -5.10 -15.21
C PRO A 98 13.08 -3.65 -14.76
N ASP A 99 12.78 -2.70 -15.66
CA ASP A 99 12.73 -1.26 -15.36
C ASP A 99 11.38 -0.83 -14.76
N VAL A 100 10.39 -1.72 -14.74
CA VAL A 100 9.08 -1.51 -14.09
C VAL A 100 9.05 -2.19 -12.73
N ALA A 101 8.63 -1.45 -11.72
CA ALA A 101 8.60 -1.90 -10.34
C ALA A 101 7.28 -1.55 -9.63
N LEU A 102 6.89 -2.41 -8.70
CA LEU A 102 5.75 -2.19 -7.82
C LEU A 102 6.09 -1.13 -6.78
N SER A 103 5.22 -0.14 -6.63
CA SER A 103 5.34 0.86 -5.58
C SER A 103 5.04 0.28 -4.21
N GLY A 104 5.76 0.77 -3.20
CA GLY A 104 5.48 0.45 -1.80
C GLY A 104 4.47 1.38 -1.14
N THR A 105 4.16 2.52 -1.77
CA THR A 105 3.31 3.58 -1.20
C THR A 105 2.85 4.52 -2.31
N ALA A 106 1.56 4.89 -2.32
CA ALA A 106 0.93 5.77 -3.30
C ALA A 106 1.60 7.17 -3.46
N GLU A 107 2.52 7.55 -2.56
CA GLU A 107 3.33 8.76 -2.67
C GLU A 107 4.18 8.78 -3.94
N VAL A 108 4.75 7.63 -4.31
CA VAL A 108 5.67 7.53 -5.45
C VAL A 108 4.93 7.82 -6.76
N GLU A 109 3.71 7.34 -6.89
CA GLU A 109 2.92 7.46 -8.11
C GLU A 109 2.19 8.81 -8.13
N MET A 110 1.92 9.39 -6.96
CA MET A 110 1.49 10.79 -6.87
C MET A 110 2.58 11.75 -7.36
N TYR A 111 3.86 11.44 -7.17
CA TYR A 111 4.96 12.22 -7.74
C TYR A 111 4.90 12.23 -9.27
N VAL A 112 4.66 11.08 -9.89
CA VAL A 112 4.51 10.93 -11.36
C VAL A 112 3.36 11.77 -11.90
N MET A 113 2.22 11.77 -11.22
CA MET A 113 1.06 12.59 -11.60
C MET A 113 1.35 14.10 -11.55
N CYS A 114 2.28 14.53 -10.70
CA CYS A 114 2.61 15.94 -10.51
C CYS A 114 3.76 16.43 -11.40
N THR A 115 4.53 15.52 -12.00
CA THR A 115 5.62 15.84 -12.93
C THR A 115 5.09 15.78 -14.38
N ALA A 116 4.89 16.97 -14.98
CA ALA A 116 4.24 17.11 -16.29
C ALA A 116 4.85 16.24 -17.40
N GLU A 117 6.17 16.05 -17.41
CA GLU A 117 6.89 15.21 -18.39
C GLU A 117 6.61 13.71 -18.25
N GLN A 118 6.25 13.22 -17.06
CA GLN A 118 6.02 11.78 -16.83
C GLN A 118 4.53 11.39 -16.94
N SER A 119 3.62 12.36 -16.75
CA SER A 119 2.18 12.14 -16.91
C SER A 119 1.77 11.74 -18.34
N GLU A 120 2.46 12.25 -19.37
CA GLU A 120 2.18 11.90 -20.78
C GLU A 120 2.64 10.47 -21.11
N ALA A 121 3.76 10.01 -20.54
CA ALA A 121 4.29 8.66 -20.77
C ALA A 121 3.45 7.55 -20.11
N GLU A 122 2.91 7.81 -18.91
CA GLU A 122 2.04 6.86 -18.20
C GLU A 122 0.62 6.79 -18.79
N LEU A 123 0.10 7.90 -19.32
CA LEU A 123 -1.20 7.90 -20.00
C LEU A 123 -1.20 7.01 -21.25
N ASP A 124 -0.10 6.94 -21.99
CA ASP A 124 0.03 6.03 -23.13
C ASP A 124 0.13 4.55 -22.71
N TYR A 125 0.71 4.25 -21.54
CA TYR A 125 0.81 2.88 -21.00
C TYR A 125 -0.52 2.37 -20.45
N LEU A 126 -1.29 3.23 -19.76
CA LEU A 126 -2.60 2.87 -19.18
C LEU A 126 -3.73 2.73 -20.21
N VAL A 127 -3.61 3.32 -21.40
CA VAL A 127 -4.61 3.20 -22.48
C VAL A 127 -4.40 1.93 -23.32
N GLN A 128 -3.26 1.23 -23.15
CA GLN A 128 -2.92 0.01 -23.89
C GLN A 128 -3.26 -1.31 -23.19
N ILE A 129 -3.77 -1.27 -21.95
CA ILE A 129 -4.27 -2.44 -21.20
C ILE A 129 -5.80 -2.47 -21.30
#